data_AF-A0A4Q9WE57-F1
#
_entry.id   AF-A0A4Q9WE57-F1
#
_cell.length_a   1.000
_cell.length_b   1.000
_cell.length_c   1.000
_cell.angle_alpha   90.00
_cell.angle_beta   90.00
_cell.angle_gamma   90.00
#
_symmetry.space_group_name_H-M   'P 1'
#
loop_
_entity.id
_entity.type
_entity.pdbx_description
1 polymer ?
#
loop_
_entity_poly.entity_id
_entity_poly.type
_entity_poly.pdbx_seq_one_letter_code
_entity_poly.pdbx_strand_id
1 'polypeptide(L)'
;MTALLIFAIVLAGCGKGDKYDKDINKVYKEQEDFNDILNSLDIEKADKKIDRDDSNTYVYEDGKVIIIGIKLTKKADRINYFIYKIKKGKPILDVDENPIKYKKNHKADYEEENLKVKEEK
;
A
#
# COMPACT_ATOMS: atom_id res chain seq x y z
N MET A 1 -32.92 0.56 11.22
CA MET A 1 -31.52 0.18 10.97
C MET A 1 -31.02 1.02 9.81
N THR A 2 -30.31 2.10 10.13
CA THR A 2 -29.80 3.04 9.13
C THR A 2 -28.54 2.42 8.53
N ALA A 3 -28.60 1.98 7.28
CA ALA A 3 -27.43 1.52 6.55
C ALA A 3 -26.54 2.73 6.28
N LEU A 4 -25.44 2.89 7.03
CA LEU A 4 -24.37 3.80 6.64
C LEU A 4 -23.67 3.20 5.43
N LEU A 5 -24.04 3.68 4.24
CA LEU A 5 -23.22 3.58 3.03
C LEU A 5 -21.87 4.24 3.34
N ILE A 6 -20.85 3.43 3.58
CA ILE A 6 -19.47 3.89 3.66
C ILE A 6 -19.06 4.23 2.23
N PHE A 7 -19.11 5.51 1.89
CA PHE A 7 -18.42 6.02 0.71
C PHE A 7 -16.93 5.74 0.90
N ALA A 8 -16.36 4.84 0.09
CA ALA A 8 -14.94 4.92 -0.22
C ALA A 8 -14.75 6.29 -0.87
N ILE A 9 -14.08 7.20 -0.17
CA ILE A 9 -13.74 8.51 -0.72
C ILE A 9 -12.62 8.24 -1.72
N VAL A 10 -13.00 7.78 -2.91
CA VAL A 10 -12.13 7.80 -4.07
C VAL A 10 -12.05 9.29 -4.44
N LEU A 11 -11.10 10.03 -3.87
CA LEU A 11 -10.64 11.29 -4.45
C LEU A 11 -9.89 10.96 -5.75
N ALA A 12 -10.59 10.31 -6.68
CA ALA A 12 -10.22 10.29 -8.08
C ALA A 12 -10.34 11.75 -8.52
N GLY A 13 -9.24 12.50 -8.43
CA GLY A 13 -9.04 13.56 -9.40
C GLY A 13 -9.22 12.91 -10.76
N CYS A 14 -10.34 13.23 -11.44
CA CYS A 14 -10.74 12.65 -12.72
C CYS A 14 -9.50 12.40 -13.60
N GLY A 15 -9.17 11.12 -13.84
CA GLY A 15 -8.13 10.71 -14.79
C GLY A 15 -6.72 10.41 -14.26
N LYS A 16 -6.46 10.44 -12.93
CA LYS A 16 -5.11 10.12 -12.39
C LYS A 16 -4.89 8.68 -11.89
N GLY A 17 -5.93 7.88 -11.64
CA GLY A 17 -5.77 6.48 -11.22
C GLY A 17 -4.99 5.67 -12.26
N ASP A 18 -5.46 5.72 -13.51
CA ASP A 18 -4.83 5.07 -14.67
C ASP A 18 -3.35 5.45 -14.86
N LYS A 19 -2.93 6.65 -14.42
CA LYS A 19 -1.55 7.13 -14.58
C LYS A 19 -0.56 6.26 -13.81
N TYR A 20 -0.91 5.83 -12.60
CA TYR A 20 0.00 5.17 -11.68
C TYR A 20 -0.19 3.65 -11.60
N ASP A 21 -1.30 3.13 -12.12
CA ASP A 21 -1.67 1.72 -12.03
C ASP A 21 -0.57 0.75 -12.47
N LYS A 22 0.16 1.08 -13.54
CA LYS A 22 1.26 0.22 -14.02
C LYS A 22 2.34 0.03 -12.96
N ASP A 23 2.73 1.09 -12.26
CA ASP A 23 3.80 1.01 -11.26
C ASP A 23 3.27 0.54 -9.91
N ILE A 24 2.02 0.87 -9.55
CA ILE A 24 1.32 0.28 -8.40
C ILE A 24 1.26 -1.25 -8.55
N ASN A 25 0.82 -1.76 -9.70
CA ASN A 25 0.73 -3.22 -9.94
C ASN A 25 2.09 -3.92 -9.82
N LYS A 26 3.19 -3.25 -10.23
CA LYS A 26 4.53 -3.79 -10.01
C LYS A 26 4.91 -3.81 -8.54
N VAL A 27 4.55 -2.78 -7.76
CA VAL A 27 4.81 -2.72 -6.32
C VAL A 27 4.10 -3.86 -5.60
N TYR A 28 2.82 -4.11 -5.90
CA TYR A 28 2.10 -5.25 -5.31
C TYR A 28 2.77 -6.58 -5.66
N LYS A 29 3.17 -6.78 -6.92
CA LYS A 29 3.90 -7.99 -7.31
C LYS A 29 5.24 -8.15 -6.59
N GLU A 30 6.02 -7.06 -6.46
CA GLU A 30 7.29 -7.07 -5.73
C GLU A 30 7.08 -7.38 -4.23
N GLN A 31 5.98 -6.91 -3.66
CA GLN A 31 5.60 -7.23 -2.28
C GLN A 31 5.18 -8.70 -2.13
N GLU A 32 4.49 -9.29 -3.11
CA GLU A 32 4.20 -10.74 -3.12
C GLU A 32 5.49 -11.57 -3.14
N ASP A 33 6.46 -11.20 -4.00
CA ASP A 33 7.78 -11.83 -4.05
C ASP A 33 8.53 -11.68 -2.70
N PHE A 34 8.44 -10.50 -2.07
CA PHE A 34 9.01 -10.28 -0.74
C PHE A 34 8.31 -11.09 0.37
N ASN A 35 6.99 -11.26 0.30
CA ASN A 35 6.25 -12.11 1.24
C ASN A 35 6.68 -13.58 1.12
N ASP A 36 6.99 -14.06 -0.08
CA ASP A 36 7.57 -15.40 -0.26
C ASP A 36 8.94 -15.53 0.44
N ILE A 37 9.77 -14.48 0.41
CA ILE A 37 11.04 -14.44 1.15
C ILE A 37 10.78 -14.49 2.66
N LEU A 38 9.89 -13.64 3.19
CA LEU A 38 9.54 -13.61 4.61
C LEU A 38 9.09 -14.99 5.12
N ASN A 39 8.25 -15.68 4.35
CA ASN A 39 7.79 -17.03 4.66
C ASN A 39 8.92 -18.06 4.58
N SER A 40 9.77 -18.01 3.55
CA SER A 40 10.84 -18.98 3.34
C SER A 40 11.92 -18.93 4.43
N LEU A 41 12.10 -17.76 5.04
CA LEU A 41 13.04 -17.50 6.11
C LEU A 41 12.40 -17.59 7.51
N ASP A 42 11.11 -17.94 7.60
CA ASP A 42 10.33 -17.98 8.85
C ASP A 42 10.42 -16.69 9.68
N ILE A 43 10.50 -15.54 9.00
CA ILE A 43 10.60 -14.21 9.64
C ILE A 43 9.23 -13.77 10.14
N GLU A 44 8.22 -13.87 9.27
CA GLU A 44 6.85 -13.45 9.55
C GLU A 44 5.93 -14.19 8.57
N LYS A 45 4.77 -14.66 9.06
CA LYS A 45 3.78 -15.29 8.18
C LYS A 45 3.10 -14.24 7.32
N ALA A 46 3.18 -14.42 6.01
CA ALA A 46 2.59 -13.51 5.05
C ALA A 46 1.78 -14.26 3.98
N ASP A 47 0.64 -13.72 3.58
CA ASP A 47 -0.13 -14.22 2.45
C ASP A 47 0.66 -13.97 1.16
N LYS A 48 0.78 -15.00 0.33
CA LYS A 48 1.55 -14.94 -0.93
C LYS A 48 0.93 -14.03 -1.99
N LYS A 49 -0.38 -13.82 -1.90
CA LYS A 49 -1.13 -12.96 -2.80
C LYS A 49 -1.71 -11.81 -2.03
N ILE A 50 -1.59 -10.61 -2.59
CA ILE A 50 -2.09 -9.39 -1.98
C ILE A 50 -3.14 -8.80 -2.91
N ASP A 51 -4.33 -8.60 -2.39
CA ASP A 51 -5.39 -7.89 -3.09
C ASP A 51 -5.24 -6.38 -2.83
N ARG A 52 -5.11 -5.60 -3.90
CA ARG A 52 -5.06 -4.14 -3.83
C ARG A 52 -6.35 -3.57 -3.26
N ASP A 53 -7.49 -4.19 -3.56
CA ASP A 53 -8.80 -3.78 -3.05
C ASP A 53 -8.94 -4.03 -1.54
N ASP A 54 -8.07 -4.87 -0.95
CA ASP A 54 -7.94 -5.08 0.49
C ASP A 54 -6.69 -4.42 1.08
N SER A 55 -6.22 -3.33 0.45
CA SER A 55 -4.99 -2.63 0.82
C SER A 55 -5.13 -1.11 0.75
N ASN A 56 -4.18 -0.39 1.34
CA ASN A 56 -4.05 1.06 1.16
C ASN A 56 -2.88 1.37 0.22
N THR A 57 -3.03 2.33 -0.69
CA THR A 57 -2.00 2.75 -1.64
C THR A 57 -1.86 4.26 -1.64
N TYR A 58 -0.62 4.76 -1.58
CA TYR A 58 -0.31 6.19 -1.62
C TYR A 58 0.85 6.41 -2.58
N VAL A 59 0.72 7.39 -3.48
CA VAL A 59 1.75 7.75 -4.45
C VAL A 59 2.24 9.17 -4.17
N TYR A 60 3.56 9.35 -4.24
CA TYR A 60 4.22 10.62 -4.02
C TYR A 60 5.26 10.89 -5.11
N GLU A 61 5.70 12.15 -5.18
CA GLU A 61 6.78 12.61 -6.05
C GLU A 61 6.54 12.22 -7.53
N ASP A 62 5.31 12.38 -7.99
CA ASP A 62 4.83 11.99 -9.32
C ASP A 62 5.14 10.53 -9.70
N GLY A 63 4.92 9.59 -8.78
CA GLY A 63 5.12 8.17 -9.01
C GLY A 63 6.51 7.65 -8.65
N LYS A 64 7.42 8.50 -8.16
CA LYS A 64 8.76 8.05 -7.74
C LYS A 64 8.76 7.31 -6.42
N VAL A 65 7.76 7.55 -5.56
CA VAL A 65 7.61 6.89 -4.28
C VAL A 65 6.19 6.33 -4.17
N ILE A 66 6.08 5.06 -3.81
CA ILE A 66 4.80 4.39 -3.58
C ILE A 66 4.84 3.74 -2.21
N ILE A 67 3.83 4.00 -1.40
CA ILE A 67 3.65 3.36 -0.09
C ILE A 67 2.41 2.49 -0.17
N ILE A 68 2.53 1.23 0.24
CA ILE A 68 1.39 0.32 0.42
C ILE A 68 1.20 0.01 1.90
N GLY A 69 -0.04 -0.09 2.33
CA GLY A 69 -0.44 -0.56 3.65
C GLY A 69 -1.21 -1.85 3.49
N ILE A 70 -0.66 -2.97 3.96
CA ILE A 70 -1.24 -4.30 3.78
C ILE A 70 -1.42 -5.01 5.12
N LYS A 71 -2.39 -5.90 5.20
CA LYS A 71 -2.39 -6.94 6.23
C LYS A 71 -1.51 -8.07 5.74
N LEU A 72 -0.48 -8.44 6.52
CA LEU A 72 0.39 -9.55 6.13
C LEU A 72 -0.36 -10.87 6.09
N THR A 73 -1.40 -11.05 6.92
CA THR A 73 -2.36 -12.15 6.76
C THR A 73 -3.78 -11.62 6.82
N LYS A 74 -4.75 -12.27 6.16
CA LYS A 74 -6.18 -11.89 6.24
C LYS A 74 -6.71 -11.70 7.66
N LYS A 75 -6.15 -12.44 8.63
CA LYS A 75 -6.53 -12.38 10.05
C LYS A 75 -5.77 -11.33 10.85
N ALA A 76 -4.78 -10.66 10.28
CA ALA A 76 -4.01 -9.65 10.98
C ALA A 76 -4.88 -8.44 11.32
N ASP A 77 -4.78 -7.99 12.57
CA ASP A 77 -5.44 -6.78 13.06
C ASP A 77 -4.65 -5.51 12.74
N ARG A 78 -3.36 -5.65 12.42
CA ARG A 78 -2.46 -4.53 12.10
C ARG A 78 -2.22 -4.40 10.60
N ILE A 79 -2.14 -3.15 10.15
CA ILE A 79 -1.68 -2.78 8.81
C ILE A 79 -0.16 -2.56 8.89
N ASN A 80 0.60 -3.27 8.05
CA ASN A 80 2.02 -3.06 7.88
C ASN A 80 2.22 -2.19 6.64
N TYR A 81 2.99 -1.12 6.80
CA TYR A 81 3.27 -0.20 5.71
C TYR A 81 4.67 -0.45 5.15
N PHE A 82 4.78 -0.44 3.83
CA PHE A 82 6.02 -0.62 3.09
C PHE A 82 6.19 0.52 2.09
N ILE A 83 7.41 1.00 1.93
CA ILE A 83 7.74 2.10 1.02
C ILE A 83 8.67 1.60 -0.10
N TYR A 84 8.31 1.96 -1.31
CA TYR A 84 9.01 1.58 -2.53
C TYR A 84 9.44 2.82 -3.30
N LYS A 85 10.69 2.83 -3.76
CA LYS A 85 11.22 3.83 -4.70
C LYS A 85 11.22 3.26 -6.11
N ILE A 86 10.57 3.96 -7.05
CA ILE A 86 10.57 3.57 -8.46
C ILE A 86 11.86 4.07 -9.12
N LYS A 87 12.77 3.16 -9.45
CA LYS A 87 14.02 3.47 -10.16
C LYS A 87 14.04 2.76 -11.51
N LYS A 88 14.19 3.53 -12.59
CA LYS A 88 14.17 3.01 -13.98
C LYS A 88 12.95 2.10 -14.25
N GLY A 89 11.78 2.48 -13.70
CA GLY A 89 10.52 1.76 -13.86
C GLY A 89 10.41 0.45 -13.07
N LYS A 90 11.31 0.20 -12.10
CA LYS A 90 11.26 -0.96 -11.19
C LYS A 90 11.04 -0.48 -9.75
N PRO A 91 10.15 -1.11 -8.99
CA PRO A 91 10.04 -0.86 -7.56
C PRO A 91 11.26 -1.42 -6.82
N ILE A 92 11.74 -0.67 -5.84
CA ILE A 92 12.81 -1.11 -4.93
C ILE A 92 12.31 -0.81 -3.53
N LEU A 93 12.18 -1.86 -2.70
CA LEU A 93 11.84 -1.72 -1.29
C LEU A 93 12.91 -0.87 -0.59
N ASP A 94 12.48 0.18 0.10
CA ASP A 94 13.35 1.00 0.92
C ASP A 94 13.13 0.64 2.39
N VAL A 95 14.12 -0.03 2.98
CA VAL A 95 14.06 -0.51 4.36
C VAL A 95 14.54 0.53 5.38
N ASP A 96 15.18 1.61 4.92
CA ASP A 96 15.73 2.66 5.78
C ASP A 96 14.72 3.79 6.02
N GLU A 97 13.86 4.07 5.04
CA GLU A 97 12.84 5.11 5.12
C GLU A 97 11.61 4.64 5.91
N ASN A 98 11.11 5.47 6.84
CA ASN A 98 9.94 5.12 7.63
C ASN A 98 8.65 5.51 6.87
N PRO A 99 7.83 4.55 6.42
CA PRO A 99 6.67 4.84 5.58
C PRO A 99 5.62 5.69 6.31
N ILE A 100 5.36 5.44 7.60
CA ILE A 100 4.39 6.20 8.39
C ILE A 100 4.81 7.67 8.51
N LYS A 101 6.09 7.91 8.82
CA LYS A 101 6.66 9.24 8.90
C LYS A 101 6.62 9.94 7.54
N TYR A 102 6.93 9.22 6.46
CA TYR A 102 6.89 9.76 5.11
C TYR A 102 5.47 10.21 4.74
N LYS A 103 4.46 9.36 4.93
CA LYS A 103 3.04 9.72 4.71
C LYS A 103 2.62 10.98 5.46
N LYS A 104 3.02 11.11 6.72
CA LYS A 104 2.64 12.26 7.57
C LYS A 104 3.25 13.58 7.08
N ASN A 105 4.43 13.52 6.49
CA ASN A 105 5.22 14.71 6.15
C ASN A 105 5.12 15.12 4.67
N HIS A 106 4.47 14.32 3.84
CA HIS A 106 4.35 14.58 2.40
C HIS A 106 2.89 14.54 1.97
N LYS A 107 2.54 15.38 1.00
CA LYS A 107 1.21 15.35 0.37
C LYS A 107 1.23 14.33 -0.77
N ALA A 108 0.29 13.40 -0.78
CA ALA A 108 0.19 12.41 -1.84
C ALA A 108 -0.35 13.02 -3.14
N ASP A 109 0.13 12.49 -4.26
CA ASP A 109 -0.38 12.74 -5.61
C ASP A 109 -1.61 11.87 -5.92
N TYR A 110 -1.71 10.71 -5.26
CA TYR A 110 -2.79 9.74 -5.35
C TYR A 110 -2.94 9.00 -4.02
N GLU A 111 -4.18 8.75 -3.61
CA GLU A 111 -4.53 7.99 -2.41
C GLU A 111 -5.69 7.03 -2.71
N GLU A 112 -5.56 5.80 -2.24
CA GLU A 112 -6.57 4.75 -2.29
C GLU A 112 -6.57 4.04 -0.94
N GLU A 113 -7.62 4.24 -0.14
CA GLU A 113 -7.71 3.71 1.22
C GLU A 113 -8.88 2.72 1.36
N ASN A 114 -8.59 1.42 1.26
CA ASN A 114 -9.59 0.37 1.41
C ASN A 114 -9.59 -0.28 2.81
N LEU A 115 -8.46 -0.22 3.51
CA LEU A 115 -8.33 -0.67 4.89
C LEU A 115 -8.48 0.49 5.88
N LYS A 116 -9.49 0.38 6.74
CA LYS A 116 -9.62 1.27 7.90
C LYS A 116 -8.68 0.80 9.02
N VAL A 117 -7.80 1.69 9.48
CA VAL A 117 -7.15 1.52 10.77
C VAL A 117 -8.25 1.60 11.82
N LYS A 118 -8.41 0.59 12.67
CA LYS A 118 -9.20 0.77 13.90
C LYS A 118 -8.43 1.79 14.73
N GLU A 119 -8.94 3.01 14.81
CA GLU A 119 -8.46 3.97 15.80
C GLU A 119 -8.67 3.32 17.18
N GLU A 120 -7.59 2.94 17.86
CA GLU A 120 -7.65 2.65 19.28
C GLU A 120 -8.08 3.96 19.96
N LYS A 121 -9.29 3.94 20.54
CA LYS A 121 -9.83 5.04 21.35
C LYS A 121 -9.07 5.16 22.67
#